data_AF-X1GCB4-F1
#
_entry.id   AF-X1GCB4-F1
#
_cell.length_a   1.000
_cell.length_b   1.000
_cell.length_c   1.000
_cell.angle_alpha   90.00
_cell.angle_beta   90.00
_cell.angle_gamma   90.00
#
_symmetry.space_group_name_H-M   'P 1'
#
loop_
_entity.id
_entity.type
_entity.pdbx_description
1 polymer ?
#
loop_
_entity_poly.entity_id
_entity_poly.type
_entity_poly.pdbx_seq_one_letter_code
_entity_poly.pdbx_strand_id
1 'polypeptide(L)'
;MKVELGGGSLPKMAKLIFVTGGARSGKSRFAVKLAEQLASKVTFVATAILKDEEMRERIERHQKDRPGHWRLVEEGKNLSLVLSQLDASCELVVIDCLSFLISNLLLDNTEEDTIIKQVREITDEV
;
A
#
# COMPACT_ATOMS: atom_id res chain seq x y z
N MET A 1 -40.23 16.85 14.53
CA MET A 1 -38.80 17.08 14.79
C MET A 1 -38.05 16.56 13.57
N LYS A 2 -37.65 17.45 12.65
CA LYS A 2 -36.90 17.12 11.44
C LYS A 2 -35.43 16.99 11.82
N VAL A 3 -34.80 15.86 11.53
CA VAL A 3 -33.36 15.73 11.50
C VAL A 3 -32.96 15.87 10.04
N GLU A 4 -32.25 16.95 9.71
CA GLU A 4 -31.69 17.18 8.40
C GLU A 4 -30.53 16.21 8.16
N LEU A 5 -30.65 15.39 7.11
CA LEU A 5 -29.52 14.64 6.59
C LEU A 5 -28.62 15.64 5.86
N GLY A 6 -27.52 16.03 6.52
CA GLY A 6 -26.49 16.87 5.94
C GLY A 6 -25.96 16.26 4.65
N GLY A 7 -25.96 17.07 3.58
CA GLY A 7 -25.48 16.72 2.25
C GLY A 7 -23.95 16.58 2.19
N GLY A 8 -23.44 15.48 2.74
CA GLY A 8 -22.11 14.97 2.42
C GLY A 8 -22.22 13.91 1.34
N SER A 9 -21.53 14.09 0.21
CA SER A 9 -21.29 13.01 -0.74
C SER A 9 -20.72 11.81 0.03
N LEU A 10 -21.32 10.62 -0.12
CA LEU A 10 -20.72 9.37 0.36
C LEU A 10 -19.27 9.32 -0.16
N PRO A 11 -18.28 8.97 0.68
CA PRO A 11 -16.91 8.82 0.22
C PRO A 11 -16.88 7.81 -0.92
N LYS A 12 -16.14 8.15 -1.96
CA LYS A 12 -16.02 7.34 -3.17
C LYS A 12 -15.19 6.10 -2.82
N MET A 13 -15.84 5.06 -2.31
CA MET A 13 -15.21 3.80 -1.90
C MET A 13 -14.30 3.27 -3.01
N ALA A 14 -13.01 3.12 -2.73
CA ALA A 14 -12.07 2.57 -3.68
C ALA A 14 -12.30 1.06 -3.85
N LYS A 15 -11.93 0.52 -5.02
CA LYS A 15 -11.97 -0.92 -5.25
C LYS A 15 -10.67 -1.54 -4.74
N LEU A 16 -10.77 -2.46 -3.78
CA LEU A 16 -9.63 -3.20 -3.26
C LEU A 16 -9.41 -4.50 -4.03
N ILE A 17 -8.17 -4.72 -4.50
CA ILE A 17 -7.74 -5.98 -5.10
C ILE A 17 -6.66 -6.59 -4.19
N PHE A 18 -6.93 -7.77 -3.64
CA PHE A 18 -5.99 -8.47 -2.78
C PHE A 18 -5.31 -9.62 -3.53
N VAL A 19 -3.98 -9.57 -3.62
CA VAL A 19 -3.16 -10.58 -4.29
C VAL A 19 -2.42 -11.41 -3.24
N THR A 20 -2.68 -12.72 -3.19
CA THR A 20 -2.11 -13.65 -2.21
C THR A 20 -1.51 -14.90 -2.87
N GLY A 21 -0.77 -15.71 -2.10
CA GLY A 21 -0.05 -16.90 -2.57
C GLY A 21 1.33 -17.08 -1.92
N GLY A 22 1.94 -18.26 -2.11
CA GLY A 22 3.20 -18.66 -1.46
C GLY A 22 4.42 -17.80 -1.81
N ALA A 23 5.51 -17.97 -1.05
CA ALA A 23 6.77 -17.26 -1.34
C ALA A 23 7.25 -17.54 -2.78
N ARG A 24 7.78 -16.52 -3.46
CA ARG A 24 8.31 -16.61 -4.83
C ARG A 24 7.31 -17.08 -5.92
N SER A 25 6.00 -17.03 -5.64
CA SER A 25 4.96 -17.39 -6.62
C SER A 25 4.69 -16.33 -7.71
N GLY A 26 5.45 -15.22 -7.73
CA GLY A 26 5.32 -14.17 -8.75
C GLY A 26 4.22 -13.12 -8.50
N LYS A 27 3.68 -13.02 -7.27
CA LYS A 27 2.59 -12.08 -6.92
C LYS A 27 2.92 -10.62 -7.21
N SER A 28 4.10 -10.15 -6.81
CA SER A 28 4.53 -8.76 -7.05
C SER A 28 4.51 -8.44 -8.55
N ARG A 29 5.08 -9.34 -9.36
CA ARG A 29 5.06 -9.21 -10.84
C ARG A 29 3.64 -9.23 -11.41
N PHE A 30 2.75 -10.07 -10.86
CA PHE A 30 1.34 -10.08 -11.26
C PHE A 30 0.65 -8.76 -10.90
N ALA A 31 0.85 -8.24 -9.69
CA ALA A 31 0.26 -6.98 -9.23
C ALA A 31 0.72 -5.79 -10.08
N VAL A 32 2.01 -5.74 -10.44
CA VAL A 32 2.54 -4.70 -11.35
C VAL A 32 1.89 -4.80 -12.73
N LYS A 33 1.87 -6.00 -13.35
CA LYS A 33 1.23 -6.16 -14.66
C LYS A 33 -0.25 -5.81 -14.66
N LEU A 34 -0.96 -6.16 -13.59
CA LEU A 34 -2.37 -5.80 -13.43
C LEU A 34 -2.53 -4.28 -13.32
N ALA A 35 -1.70 -3.61 -12.52
CA ALA A 35 -1.73 -2.16 -12.39
C ALA A 35 -1.42 -1.43 -13.70
N GLU A 36 -0.46 -1.92 -14.50
CA GLU A 36 -0.16 -1.39 -15.84
C GLU A 36 -1.38 -1.41 -16.78
N GLN A 37 -2.25 -2.42 -16.63
CA GLN A 37 -3.45 -2.57 -17.45
C GLN A 37 -4.61 -1.69 -16.96
N LEU A 38 -4.62 -1.33 -15.67
CA LEU A 38 -5.75 -0.67 -15.03
C LEU A 38 -5.59 0.85 -14.97
N ALA A 39 -4.37 1.37 -14.89
CA ALA A 39 -4.14 2.79 -14.66
C ALA A 39 -2.83 3.28 -15.27
N SER A 40 -2.82 4.56 -15.64
CA SER A 40 -1.62 5.24 -16.16
C SER A 40 -0.84 5.96 -15.06
N LYS A 41 -1.53 6.40 -14.01
CA LYS A 41 -0.94 7.10 -12.88
C LYS A 41 -0.96 6.22 -11.64
N VAL A 42 0.10 5.43 -11.50
CA VAL A 42 0.25 4.47 -10.40
C VAL A 42 1.23 5.00 -9.37
N THR A 43 0.85 4.90 -8.09
CA THR A 43 1.76 5.04 -6.96
C THR A 43 2.12 3.66 -6.42
N PHE A 44 3.40 3.31 -6.47
CA PHE A 44 3.93 2.09 -5.89
C PHE A 44 4.47 2.39 -4.49
N VAL A 45 3.95 1.70 -3.48
CA VAL A 45 4.36 1.81 -2.08
C VAL A 45 5.14 0.56 -1.69
N ALA A 46 6.45 0.72 -1.53
CA ALA A 46 7.34 -0.32 -1.05
C ALA A 46 7.40 -0.29 0.48
N THR A 47 6.96 -1.37 1.13
CA THR A 47 6.95 -1.49 2.61
C THR A 47 8.16 -2.22 3.15
N ALA A 48 8.92 -2.90 2.29
CA ALA A 48 10.19 -3.50 2.65
C ALA A 48 11.24 -2.41 2.83
N ILE A 49 11.65 -2.17 4.08
CA ILE A 49 12.74 -1.26 4.42
C ILE A 49 14.03 -2.08 4.49
N LEU A 50 15.08 -1.60 3.83
CA LEU A 50 16.43 -2.18 3.84
C LEU A 50 16.90 -2.53 5.25
N LYS A 51 17.08 -3.83 5.51
CA LYS A 51 17.71 -4.34 6.75
C LYS A 51 19.03 -5.06 6.48
N ASP A 52 19.21 -5.61 5.28
CA ASP A 52 20.41 -6.32 4.85
C ASP A 52 20.59 -6.25 3.32
N GLU A 53 21.77 -6.67 2.85
CA GLU A 53 22.19 -6.62 1.45
C GLU A 53 21.38 -7.56 0.53
N GLU A 54 20.92 -8.71 1.05
CA GLU A 54 20.08 -9.63 0.28
C GLU A 54 18.68 -9.01 0.03
N MET A 55 18.15 -8.32 1.04
CA MET A 55 16.91 -7.57 0.95
C MET A 55 17.04 -6.39 -0.01
N ARG A 56 18.22 -5.75 -0.08
CA ARG A 56 18.52 -4.70 -1.06
C ARG A 56 18.37 -5.18 -2.49
N GLU A 57 19.04 -6.27 -2.85
CA GLU A 57 18.96 -6.82 -4.20
C GLU A 57 17.53 -7.22 -4.58
N ARG A 58 16.73 -7.67 -3.61
CA ARG A 58 15.32 -8.04 -3.82
C ARG A 58 14.43 -6.83 -4.01
N ILE A 59 14.59 -5.80 -3.17
CA ILE A 59 13.88 -4.52 -3.31
C ILE A 59 14.22 -3.91 -4.67
N GLU A 60 15.51 -3.84 -5.03
CA GLU A 60 15.95 -3.31 -6.32
C GLU A 60 15.35 -4.08 -7.50
N ARG A 61 15.20 -5.41 -7.39
CA ARG A 61 14.56 -6.21 -8.43
C ARG A 61 13.07 -5.88 -8.57
N HIS A 62 12.34 -5.81 -7.46
CA HIS A 62 10.92 -5.43 -7.50
C HIS A 62 10.73 -3.99 -7.99
N GLN A 63 11.63 -3.08 -7.62
CA GLN A 63 11.64 -1.70 -8.14
C GLN A 63 11.98 -1.64 -9.63
N LYS A 64 12.79 -2.55 -10.17
CA LYS A 64 13.09 -2.65 -11.61
C LYS A 64 11.95 -3.26 -12.41
N ASP A 65 11.13 -4.10 -11.79
CA ASP A 65 9.97 -4.73 -12.45
C ASP A 65 8.84 -3.72 -12.72
N ARG A 66 8.83 -2.54 -12.08
CA ARG A 66 7.83 -1.49 -12.29
C ARG A 66 8.24 -0.52 -13.43
N PRO A 67 7.27 0.07 -14.14
CA PRO A 67 7.57 1.17 -15.04
C PRO A 67 8.21 2.37 -14.32
N GLY A 68 9.29 2.91 -14.90
CA GLY A 68 10.03 4.02 -14.30
C GLY A 68 9.25 5.33 -14.14
N HIS A 69 8.13 5.49 -14.86
CA HIS A 69 7.25 6.66 -14.75
C HIS A 69 6.31 6.61 -13.54
N TRP A 70 6.21 5.48 -12.85
CA TRP A 70 5.39 5.37 -11.64
C TRP A 70 6.02 6.13 -10.48
N ARG A 71 5.17 6.76 -9.66
CA ARG A 71 5.60 7.32 -8.38
C ARG A 71 6.01 6.19 -7.45
N LEU A 72 7.15 6.31 -6.80
CA LEU A 72 7.62 5.39 -5.76
C LEU A 72 7.55 6.09 -4.41
N VAL A 73 6.98 5.40 -3.43
CA VAL A 73 7.02 5.79 -2.02
C VAL A 73 7.60 4.62 -1.24
N GLU A 74 8.65 4.86 -0.47
CA GLU A 74 9.23 3.88 0.45
C GLU A 74 8.74 4.21 1.85
N GLU A 75 7.76 3.44 2.34
CA GLU A 75 7.17 3.62 3.67
C GLU A 75 6.80 2.26 4.23
N GLY A 76 7.43 1.89 5.35
CA GLY A 76 7.29 0.57 5.95
C GLY A 76 6.43 0.50 7.19
N LYS A 77 5.87 1.62 7.66
CA LYS A 77 5.06 1.71 8.90
C LYS A 77 3.82 2.58 8.73
N ASN A 78 3.97 3.83 8.26
CA ASN A 78 2.91 4.84 8.26
C ASN A 78 2.11 4.85 6.95
N LEU A 79 1.51 3.71 6.60
CA LEU A 79 0.79 3.58 5.32
C LEU A 79 -0.46 4.49 5.25
N SER A 80 -1.18 4.70 6.35
CA SER A 80 -2.33 5.62 6.41
C SER A 80 -1.95 7.06 6.04
N LEU A 81 -0.78 7.53 6.51
CA LEU A 81 -0.24 8.84 6.14
C LEU A 81 0.07 8.93 4.64
N VAL A 82 0.62 7.88 4.05
CA VAL A 82 0.90 7.85 2.60
C VAL A 82 -0.40 7.93 1.81
N LEU A 83 -1.43 7.17 2.22
CA LEU A 83 -2.72 7.14 1.54
C LEU A 83 -3.44 8.50 1.64
N SER A 84 -3.45 9.14 2.82
CA SER A 84 -4.08 10.46 3.01
C SER A 84 -3.39 11.60 2.25
N GLN A 85 -2.14 11.42 1.83
CA GLN A 85 -1.38 12.37 1.01
C GLN A 85 -1.52 12.13 -0.49
N LEU A 86 -2.28 11.11 -0.91
CA LEU A 86 -2.58 10.89 -2.32
C LEU A 86 -3.55 11.96 -2.81
N ASP A 87 -3.24 12.54 -3.97
CA ASP A 87 -4.07 13.52 -4.63
C ASP A 87 -4.74 12.91 -5.87
N ALA A 88 -5.53 13.73 -6.57
CA ALA A 88 -6.24 13.33 -7.79
C ALA A 88 -5.30 12.94 -8.95
N SER A 89 -3.98 13.10 -8.81
CA SER A 89 -3.00 12.60 -9.77
C SER A 89 -2.72 11.11 -9.59
N CYS A 90 -3.19 10.46 -8.53
CA CYS A 90 -3.07 9.02 -8.32
C CYS A 90 -4.37 8.30 -8.70
N GLU A 91 -4.29 7.39 -9.67
CA GLU A 91 -5.44 6.58 -10.13
C GLU A 91 -5.48 5.21 -9.44
N LEU A 92 -4.30 4.67 -9.11
CA LEU A 92 -4.15 3.34 -8.52
C LEU A 92 -2.93 3.30 -7.60
N VAL A 93 -3.08 2.58 -6.48
CA VAL A 93 -1.99 2.33 -5.53
C VAL A 93 -1.64 0.84 -5.55
N VAL A 94 -0.35 0.53 -5.67
CA VAL A 94 0.18 -0.81 -5.47
C VAL A 94 0.96 -0.82 -4.16
N ILE A 95 0.60 -1.69 -3.22
CA ILE A 95 1.31 -1.87 -1.95
C ILE A 95 2.03 -3.21 -1.98
N ASP A 96 3.36 -3.20 -1.88
CA ASP A 96 4.19 -4.42 -1.88
C ASP A 96 5.18 -4.40 -0.68
N CYS A 97 5.01 -5.24 0.35
CA CYS A 97 3.89 -6.13 0.65
C CYS A 97 3.37 -5.97 2.08
N LEU A 98 2.13 -6.40 2.32
CA LEU A 98 1.53 -6.30 3.65
C LEU A 98 2.31 -7.10 4.71
N SER A 99 2.93 -8.23 4.35
CA SER A 99 3.72 -9.02 5.30
C SER A 99 4.92 -8.24 5.85
N PHE A 100 5.57 -7.42 5.02
CA PHE A 100 6.68 -6.57 5.48
C PHE A 100 6.19 -5.41 6.36
N LEU A 101 5.05 -4.79 6.03
CA LEU A 101 4.41 -3.78 6.87
C LEU A 101 4.17 -4.32 8.28
N ILE A 102 3.47 -5.46 8.40
CA ILE A 102 3.20 -6.10 9.69
C ILE A 102 4.51 -6.48 10.41
N SER A 103 5.49 -7.02 9.69
CA SER A 103 6.79 -7.37 10.29
C SER A 103 7.52 -6.14 10.85
N ASN A 104 7.44 -4.99 10.17
CA ASN A 104 8.06 -3.76 10.63
C ASN A 104 7.37 -3.20 11.89
N LEU A 105 6.04 -3.31 11.98
CA LEU A 105 5.28 -2.88 13.16
C LEU A 105 5.58 -3.77 14.38
N LEU A 106 5.63 -5.08 14.18
CA LEU A 106 5.95 -6.06 15.24
C LEU A 106 7.37 -5.87 15.79
N LEU A 107 8.36 -5.62 14.92
CA LEU A 107 9.76 -5.45 15.32
C LEU A 107 10.02 -4.12 16.05
N ASP A 108 9.11 -3.16 15.97
CA ASP A 108 9.22 -1.88 16.68
C ASP A 108 8.78 -1.95 18.15
N ASN A 109 8.52 -3.16 18.67
CA ASN A 109 7.92 -3.41 19.99
C ASN A 109 6.57 -2.68 20.18
N THR A 110 5.82 -2.49 19.10
CA THR A 110 4.48 -1.92 19.15
C THR A 110 3.53 -2.92 19.79
N GLU A 111 2.73 -2.50 20.76
CA GLU A 111 1.69 -3.36 21.34
C GLU A 111 0.65 -3.77 20.30
N GLU A 112 0.11 -4.98 20.42
CA GLU A 112 -0.85 -5.55 19.46
C GLU A 112 -2.04 -4.62 19.18
N ASP A 113 -2.62 -4.01 20.22
CA ASP A 113 -3.73 -3.07 20.08
C ASP A 113 -3.37 -1.84 19.23
N THR A 114 -2.12 -1.38 19.33
CA THR A 114 -1.62 -0.26 18.54
C THR A 114 -1.44 -0.67 17.08
N ILE A 115 -0.97 -1.90 16.80
CA ILE A 115 -0.87 -2.45 15.44
C ILE A 115 -2.27 -2.56 14.82
N ILE A 116 -3.23 -3.13 15.55
CA ILE A 116 -4.62 -3.25 15.09
C ILE A 116 -5.22 -1.87 14.79
N LYS A 117 -4.96 -0.87 15.65
CA LYS A 117 -5.41 0.50 15.43
C LYS A 117 -4.83 1.09 14.14
N GLN A 118 -3.52 0.98 13.91
CA GLN A 118 -2.88 1.47 12.69
C GLN A 118 -3.41 0.78 11.43
N VAL A 119 -3.69 -0.53 11.49
CA VAL A 119 -4.29 -1.26 10.36
C VAL A 119 -5.71 -0.78 10.07
N ARG A 120 -6.49 -0.43 11.10
CA ARG A 120 -7.83 0.16 10.91
C ARG A 120 -7.75 1.53 10.25
N GLU A 121 -6.82 2.38 10.66
CA GLU A 121 -6.60 3.70 10.05
C GLU A 121 -6.29 3.57 8.54
N ILE A 122 -5.56 2.54 8.12
CA ILE A 122 -5.33 2.27 6.69
C ILE A 122 -6.66 1.98 5.97
N THR A 123 -7.58 1.28 6.62
CA THR A 123 -8.88 0.90 6.02
C THR A 123 -9.81 2.10 5.89
N ASP A 124 -9.68 3.09 6.76
CA ASP A 124 -10.47 4.33 6.71
C ASP A 124 -10.06 5.24 5.52
N GLU A 125 -8.87 5.04 4.97
CA GLU A 125 -8.32 5.81 3.83
C GLU A 125 -8.69 5.23 2.44
N VAL A 126 -9.42 4.11 2.37
CA VAL A 126 -9.71 3.37 1.12
C VAL A 126 -11.20 3.22 0.85
#